data_AF-A0AA43C8E5-F1
#
_entry.id   AF-A0AA43C8E5-F1
#
_cell.length_a   1.000
_cell.length_b   1.000
_cell.length_c   1.000
_cell.angle_alpha   90.00
_cell.angle_beta   90.00
_cell.angle_gamma   90.00
#
_symmetry.space_group_name_H-M   'P 1'
#
loop_
_entity.id
_entity.type
_entity.pdbx_description
1 polymer ?
#
loop_
_entity_poly.entity_id
_entity_poly.type
_entity_poly.pdbx_seq_one_letter_code
_entity_poly.pdbx_strand_id
1 'polypeptide(L)'
;MKNNPIHDPDVGFSTAKVLASNGAPMDRENLQITERIEEIMMMCPREKPIYEDISSFSIALYALGFFDCSDMLSFDDVDSHEAADFLREHFSEIKPEALPRYYRMVESEEKYLLVVGDPLFPIHFAVLVDSQSPSLFFSKLPFFGSGFDSLDELKSEFVGIDGITPEDFHFFIKNRYGEIPPVSRGKIYVVRND
;
A
#
# COMPACT_ATOMS: atom_id res chain seq x y z
N MET A 1 -23.01 -23.43 -43.05
CA MET A 1 -21.72 -23.66 -42.37
C MET A 1 -20.86 -22.44 -42.66
N LYS A 2 -20.37 -21.60 -41.75
CA LYS A 2 -20.46 -21.48 -40.29
C LYS A 2 -20.44 -19.96 -40.01
N ASN A 3 -21.32 -19.49 -39.14
CA ASN A 3 -21.22 -18.17 -38.52
C ASN A 3 -20.10 -18.22 -37.48
N ASN A 4 -19.14 -17.30 -37.53
CA ASN A 4 -18.24 -17.02 -36.42
C ASN A 4 -18.45 -15.56 -36.00
N PRO A 5 -18.89 -15.28 -34.76
CA PRO A 5 -19.01 -13.93 -34.25
C PRO A 5 -17.65 -13.43 -33.73
N ILE A 6 -17.28 -12.24 -34.20
CA ILE A 6 -16.81 -11.09 -33.41
C ILE A 6 -15.83 -11.44 -32.28
N HIS A 7 -14.54 -11.29 -32.57
CA HIS A 7 -13.55 -10.94 -31.55
C HIS A 7 -13.87 -9.53 -31.09
N ASP A 8 -14.36 -9.42 -29.86
CA ASP A 8 -14.55 -8.17 -29.12
C ASP A 8 -13.26 -7.92 -28.30
N PRO A 9 -12.37 -6.99 -28.69
CA PRO A 9 -11.18 -6.66 -27.94
C PRO A 9 -11.52 -5.55 -26.94
N ASP A 10 -12.50 -5.78 -26.08
CA ASP A 10 -12.89 -4.79 -25.06
C ASP A 10 -13.09 -5.43 -23.68
N VAL A 11 -12.31 -6.49 -23.39
CA VAL A 11 -12.12 -7.01 -22.03
C VAL A 11 -10.92 -6.32 -21.38
N GLY A 12 -10.90 -4.99 -21.47
CA GLY A 12 -10.16 -4.16 -20.52
C GLY A 12 -11.06 -3.97 -19.32
N PHE A 13 -10.93 -4.83 -18.31
CA PHE A 13 -11.54 -4.62 -17.00
C PHE A 13 -10.89 -3.36 -16.40
N SER A 14 -11.41 -2.18 -16.73
CA SER A 14 -11.03 -0.94 -16.07
C SER A 14 -11.62 -0.96 -14.67
N THR A 15 -10.79 -1.31 -13.69
CA THR A 15 -11.13 -1.29 -12.27
C THR A 15 -11.63 0.10 -11.86
N ALA A 16 -11.07 1.17 -12.46
CA ALA A 16 -11.58 2.54 -12.37
C ALA A 16 -13.08 2.68 -12.70
N LYS A 17 -13.63 1.97 -13.70
CA LYS A 17 -15.07 1.99 -14.02
C LYS A 17 -15.93 1.29 -12.98
N VAL A 18 -15.40 0.24 -12.34
CA VAL A 18 -16.11 -0.49 -11.27
C VAL A 18 -16.08 0.32 -9.97
N LEU A 19 -14.96 0.97 -9.67
CA LEU A 19 -14.76 1.82 -8.49
C LEU A 19 -15.53 3.16 -8.58
N ALA A 20 -15.70 3.73 -9.78
CA ALA A 20 -16.44 4.98 -9.98
C ALA A 20 -17.97 4.86 -9.94
N SER A 21 -18.52 3.66 -9.71
CA SER A 21 -19.97 3.40 -9.79
C SER A 21 -20.79 3.95 -8.60
N ASN A 22 -20.15 4.49 -7.56
CA ASN A 22 -20.82 5.14 -6.43
C ASN A 22 -20.52 6.65 -6.44
N GLY A 23 -21.49 7.44 -6.92
CA GLY A 23 -21.38 8.88 -7.22
C GLY A 23 -21.17 9.82 -6.04
N ALA A 24 -20.12 9.62 -5.25
CA ALA A 24 -19.52 10.67 -4.44
C ALA A 24 -18.42 11.38 -5.27
N PRO A 25 -18.20 12.69 -5.12
CA PRO A 25 -17.04 13.34 -5.72
C PRO A 25 -15.78 12.68 -5.14
N MET A 26 -15.05 11.98 -5.99
CA MET A 26 -13.81 11.32 -5.61
C MET A 26 -12.78 12.39 -5.25
N ASP A 27 -12.26 12.34 -4.03
CA ASP A 27 -11.19 13.22 -3.59
C ASP A 27 -9.98 13.07 -4.51
N ARG A 28 -9.28 14.17 -4.80
CA ARG A 28 -8.14 14.19 -5.73
C ARG A 28 -7.02 13.26 -5.26
N GLU A 29 -6.78 13.18 -3.96
CA GLU A 29 -5.81 12.25 -3.38
C GLU A 29 -6.23 10.79 -3.63
N ASN A 30 -7.50 10.47 -3.45
CA ASN A 30 -8.03 9.12 -3.68
C ASN A 30 -7.97 8.71 -5.15
N LEU A 31 -8.20 9.65 -6.08
CA LEU A 31 -8.00 9.41 -7.51
C LEU A 31 -6.53 9.09 -7.81
N GLN A 32 -5.60 9.88 -7.28
CA GLN A 32 -4.16 9.65 -7.47
C GLN A 32 -3.71 8.31 -6.87
N ILE A 33 -4.23 7.92 -5.69
CA ILE A 33 -3.95 6.61 -5.11
C ILE A 33 -4.45 5.50 -6.02
N THR A 34 -5.64 5.66 -6.60
CA THR A 34 -6.19 4.68 -7.56
C THR A 34 -5.27 4.55 -8.77
N GLU A 35 -4.84 5.67 -9.36
CA GLU A 35 -3.92 5.69 -10.50
C GLU A 35 -2.58 5.00 -10.16
N ARG A 36 -1.98 5.31 -9.01
CA ARG A 36 -0.72 4.68 -8.57
C ARG A 36 -0.88 3.18 -8.33
N ILE A 37 -1.98 2.76 -7.72
CA ILE A 37 -2.27 1.33 -7.54
C ILE A 37 -2.45 0.64 -8.90
N GLU A 38 -3.17 1.25 -9.83
CA GLU A 38 -3.34 0.69 -11.18
C GLU A 38 -2.00 0.59 -11.92
N GLU A 39 -1.14 1.60 -11.81
CA GLU A 39 0.21 1.61 -12.37
C GLU A 39 1.08 0.49 -11.77
N ILE A 40 1.07 0.36 -10.43
CA ILE A 40 1.72 -0.74 -9.72
C ILE A 40 1.23 -2.08 -10.28
N MET A 41 -0.07 -2.25 -10.47
CA MET A 41 -0.63 -3.49 -10.99
C MET A 41 -0.26 -3.76 -12.46
N MET A 42 -0.09 -2.73 -13.29
CA MET A 42 0.23 -2.89 -14.71
C MET A 42 1.66 -3.40 -14.97
N MET A 43 2.65 -3.06 -14.13
CA MET A 43 4.03 -3.52 -14.34
C MET A 43 4.39 -4.82 -13.56
N CYS A 44 3.37 -5.43 -12.95
CA CYS A 44 3.43 -6.74 -12.29
C CYS A 44 2.86 -7.92 -13.15
N PRO A 45 3.05 -8.02 -14.48
CA PRO A 45 2.52 -9.16 -15.21
C PRO A 45 3.22 -10.46 -14.77
N ARG A 46 2.43 -11.52 -14.62
CA ARG A 46 2.86 -12.86 -14.18
C ARG A 46 4.00 -13.43 -15.03
N GLU A 47 4.05 -13.08 -16.31
CA GLU A 47 5.06 -13.52 -17.26
C GLU A 47 6.07 -12.38 -17.45
N LYS A 48 7.08 -12.32 -16.57
CA LYS A 48 8.17 -11.32 -16.52
C LYS A 48 7.77 -9.97 -15.91
N PRO A 49 7.63 -9.90 -14.57
CA PRO A 49 7.43 -8.64 -13.89
C PRO A 49 8.64 -7.72 -14.09
N ILE A 50 8.40 -6.45 -14.40
CA ILE A 50 9.46 -5.44 -14.56
C ILE A 50 10.00 -5.03 -13.17
N TYR A 51 9.27 -5.34 -12.10
CA TYR A 51 9.57 -4.96 -10.73
C TYR A 51 10.54 -5.83 -9.95
N GLU A 52 11.12 -6.90 -10.50
CA GLU A 52 12.09 -7.71 -9.72
C GLU A 52 13.20 -6.85 -9.10
N ASP A 53 13.49 -5.71 -9.73
CA ASP A 53 14.51 -4.75 -9.32
C ASP A 53 14.04 -3.61 -8.39
N ILE A 54 12.74 -3.42 -8.08
CA ILE A 54 12.26 -2.25 -7.29
C ILE A 54 11.68 -2.62 -5.91
N SER A 55 12.36 -2.32 -4.81
CA SER A 55 12.04 -2.70 -3.42
C SER A 55 10.57 -2.56 -3.01
N SER A 56 10.17 -3.35 -2.01
CA SER A 56 8.84 -3.23 -1.41
C SER A 56 8.64 -1.88 -0.71
N PHE A 57 9.73 -1.26 -0.25
CA PHE A 57 9.73 0.10 0.31
C PHE A 57 9.27 1.10 -0.73
N SER A 58 9.89 1.12 -1.91
CA SER A 58 9.52 1.99 -3.03
C SER A 58 8.07 1.79 -3.46
N ILE A 59 7.62 0.54 -3.60
CA ILE A 59 6.23 0.24 -3.97
C ILE A 59 5.24 0.77 -2.94
N ALA A 60 5.50 0.51 -1.66
CA ALA A 60 4.61 0.95 -0.59
C ALA A 60 4.57 2.48 -0.47
N LEU A 61 5.73 3.14 -0.50
CA LEU A 61 5.84 4.59 -0.40
C LEU A 61 5.27 5.29 -1.63
N TYR A 62 5.42 4.71 -2.82
CA TYR A 62 4.77 5.17 -4.04
C TYR A 62 3.25 5.12 -3.91
N ALA A 63 2.69 3.96 -3.54
CA ALA A 63 1.25 3.81 -3.32
C ALA A 63 0.68 4.82 -2.30
N LEU A 64 1.47 5.13 -1.26
CA LEU A 64 1.11 6.09 -0.20
C LEU A 64 1.33 7.56 -0.57
N GLY A 65 1.89 7.82 -1.75
CA GLY A 65 2.08 9.15 -2.32
C GLY A 65 3.25 9.94 -1.76
N PHE A 66 4.31 9.28 -1.34
CA PHE A 66 5.55 9.96 -0.90
C PHE A 66 6.42 10.46 -2.04
N PHE A 67 6.17 10.01 -3.27
CA PHE A 67 6.93 10.41 -4.44
C PHE A 67 6.06 11.19 -5.43
N ASP A 68 6.57 12.35 -5.85
CA ASP A 68 6.04 13.15 -6.94
C ASP A 68 6.80 12.79 -8.23
N CYS A 69 6.55 11.60 -8.76
CA CYS A 69 7.07 11.16 -10.06
C CYS A 69 5.93 10.90 -11.05
N SER A 70 6.23 11.03 -12.34
CA SER A 70 5.27 10.75 -13.43
C SER A 70 5.17 9.27 -13.80
N ASP A 71 6.17 8.49 -13.38
CA ASP A 71 6.31 7.05 -13.61
C ASP A 71 7.16 6.49 -12.48
N MET A 72 6.73 5.39 -11.87
CA MET A 72 7.47 4.73 -10.80
C MET A 72 8.90 4.30 -11.21
N LEU A 73 9.13 3.95 -12.48
CA LEU A 73 10.44 3.52 -13.00
C LEU A 73 11.46 4.67 -13.11
N SER A 74 11.03 5.91 -12.87
CA SER A 74 11.90 7.09 -12.95
C SER A 74 12.62 7.43 -11.64
N PHE A 75 12.34 6.69 -10.56
CA PHE A 75 12.84 6.97 -9.22
C PHE A 75 13.89 5.92 -8.78
N ASP A 76 14.87 6.38 -7.99
CA ASP A 76 15.91 5.52 -7.41
C ASP A 76 15.30 4.64 -6.30
N ASP A 77 15.68 3.37 -6.24
CA ASP A 77 15.06 2.45 -5.28
C ASP A 77 15.41 2.78 -3.82
N VAL A 78 14.41 2.72 -2.93
CA VAL A 78 14.56 2.97 -1.50
C VAL A 78 15.25 1.79 -0.83
N ASP A 79 16.28 2.06 -0.03
CA ASP A 79 16.93 1.04 0.80
C ASP A 79 16.32 0.94 2.22
N SER A 80 16.79 -0.04 3.01
CA SER A 80 16.26 -0.26 4.37
C SER A 80 16.52 0.91 5.33
N HIS A 81 17.62 1.65 5.17
CA HIS A 81 17.93 2.80 6.02
C HIS A 81 17.00 3.96 5.70
N GLU A 82 16.82 4.27 4.41
CA GLU A 82 15.88 5.28 3.95
C GLU A 82 14.44 4.92 4.37
N ALA A 83 14.06 3.65 4.23
CA ALA A 83 12.76 3.15 4.67
C ALA A 83 12.53 3.35 6.18
N ALA A 84 13.56 3.10 7.02
CA ALA A 84 13.50 3.35 8.45
C ALA A 84 13.32 4.85 8.78
N ASP A 85 14.01 5.73 8.04
CA ASP A 85 13.83 7.18 8.17
C ASP A 85 12.40 7.59 7.79
N PHE A 86 11.84 7.04 6.71
CA PHE A 86 10.43 7.27 6.34
C PHE A 86 9.47 6.84 7.45
N LEU A 87 9.66 5.66 8.05
CA LEU A 87 8.83 5.19 9.16
C LEU A 87 8.86 6.16 10.34
N ARG A 88 10.06 6.56 10.75
CA ARG A 88 10.26 7.44 11.89
C ARG A 88 9.62 8.81 11.68
N GLU A 89 9.69 9.35 10.48
CA GLU A 89 9.25 10.71 10.18
C GLU A 89 7.75 10.80 9.87
N HIS A 90 7.23 9.81 9.15
CA HIS A 90 5.91 9.90 8.53
C HIS A 90 4.87 8.92 9.07
N PHE A 91 5.22 8.04 10.00
CA PHE A 91 4.30 7.05 10.52
C PHE A 91 4.27 7.00 12.05
N SER A 92 3.18 6.44 12.58
CA SER A 92 3.06 6.09 13.99
C SER A 92 2.73 4.61 14.10
N GLU A 93 3.46 3.87 14.94
CA GLU A 93 3.15 2.48 15.21
C GLU A 93 1.81 2.36 15.94
N ILE A 94 1.02 1.38 15.54
CA ILE A 94 -0.29 1.07 16.09
C ILE A 94 -0.36 -0.41 16.42
N LYS A 95 -1.27 -0.75 17.34
CA LYS A 95 -1.58 -2.16 17.61
C LYS A 95 -2.48 -2.73 16.52
N PRO A 96 -2.42 -4.05 16.25
CA PRO A 96 -3.27 -4.70 15.24
C PRO A 96 -4.77 -4.45 15.47
N GLU A 97 -5.21 -4.33 16.73
CA GLU A 97 -6.62 -4.10 17.07
C GLU A 97 -7.13 -2.72 16.67
N ALA A 98 -6.22 -1.78 16.38
CA ALA A 98 -6.58 -0.46 15.86
C ALA A 98 -6.86 -0.48 14.35
N LEU A 99 -6.57 -1.58 13.64
CA LEU A 99 -6.88 -1.69 12.23
C LEU A 99 -8.40 -1.71 12.00
N PRO A 100 -8.90 -0.97 11.01
CA PRO A 100 -10.31 -0.97 10.65
C PRO A 100 -10.75 -2.33 10.11
N ARG A 101 -11.90 -2.82 10.60
CA ARG A 101 -12.50 -4.07 10.09
C ARG A 101 -12.97 -3.96 8.64
N TYR A 102 -13.51 -2.80 8.29
CA TYR A 102 -13.98 -2.47 6.94
C TYR A 102 -13.19 -1.26 6.44
N TYR A 103 -12.31 -1.51 5.50
CA TYR A 103 -11.37 -0.52 5.03
C TYR A 103 -11.12 -0.71 3.55
N ARG A 104 -11.08 0.42 2.86
CA ARG A 104 -10.56 0.52 1.51
C ARG A 104 -9.73 1.79 1.41
N MET A 105 -8.49 1.64 1.00
CA MET A 105 -7.49 2.70 0.95
C MET A 105 -7.93 3.88 0.08
N VAL A 106 -8.61 3.61 -1.05
CA VAL A 106 -9.12 4.64 -1.97
C VAL A 106 -10.39 5.35 -1.45
N GLU A 107 -11.02 4.86 -0.39
CA GLU A 107 -12.20 5.46 0.24
C GLU A 107 -11.90 6.05 1.62
N SER A 108 -10.81 5.61 2.25
CA SER A 108 -10.40 6.02 3.59
C SER A 108 -9.40 7.16 3.53
N GLU A 109 -9.52 8.15 4.41
CA GLU A 109 -8.50 9.18 4.59
C GLU A 109 -7.25 8.62 5.31
N GLU A 110 -7.43 7.71 6.27
CA GLU A 110 -6.31 7.04 6.97
C GLU A 110 -5.66 6.00 6.06
N LYS A 111 -4.34 5.86 6.15
CA LYS A 111 -3.54 4.91 5.37
C LYS A 111 -2.68 4.08 6.30
N TYR A 112 -2.62 2.78 6.04
CA TYR A 112 -2.00 1.80 6.93
C TYR A 112 -0.89 1.04 6.22
N LEU A 113 0.18 0.78 6.98
CA LEU A 113 1.40 0.12 6.52
C LEU A 113 1.74 -1.02 7.48
N LEU A 114 2.05 -2.18 6.92
CA LEU A 114 2.68 -3.30 7.62
C LEU A 114 4.18 -3.23 7.36
N VAL A 115 4.97 -3.41 8.41
CA VAL A 115 6.43 -3.50 8.37
C VAL A 115 6.83 -4.86 8.91
N VAL A 116 7.70 -5.56 8.17
CA VAL A 116 8.30 -6.82 8.61
C VAL A 116 9.77 -6.59 8.97
N GLY A 117 10.18 -7.12 10.12
CA GLY A 117 11.50 -6.92 10.71
C GLY A 117 11.54 -5.76 11.70
N ASP A 118 12.73 -5.51 12.26
CA ASP A 118 12.96 -4.39 13.18
C ASP A 118 12.63 -3.07 12.47
N PRO A 119 11.75 -2.20 13.00
CA PRO A 119 11.45 -0.91 12.37
C PRO A 119 12.66 0.02 12.16
N LEU A 120 13.78 -0.21 12.85
CA LEU A 120 15.06 0.50 12.62
C LEU A 120 15.86 -0.09 11.45
N PHE A 121 15.57 -1.33 11.05
CA PHE A 121 16.18 -2.06 9.96
C PHE A 121 15.11 -2.89 9.23
N PRO A 122 14.08 -2.25 8.65
CA PRO A 122 12.95 -2.96 8.08
C PRO A 122 13.44 -3.80 6.89
N ILE A 123 12.81 -4.96 6.72
CA ILE A 123 13.09 -5.87 5.62
C ILE A 123 12.04 -5.75 4.53
N HIS A 124 10.80 -5.41 4.92
CA HIS A 124 9.71 -5.36 3.96
C HIS A 124 8.59 -4.42 4.38
N PHE A 125 8.02 -3.71 3.41
CA PHE A 125 6.79 -2.92 3.56
C PHE A 125 5.62 -3.54 2.80
N ALA A 126 4.44 -3.48 3.41
CA ALA A 126 3.20 -3.81 2.72
C ALA A 126 2.06 -2.87 3.07
N VAL A 127 1.39 -2.30 2.07
CA VAL A 127 0.28 -1.35 2.29
C VAL A 127 -1.02 -2.12 2.45
N LEU A 128 -1.84 -1.79 3.45
CA LEU A 128 -3.20 -2.32 3.56
C LEU A 128 -4.08 -1.60 2.52
N VAL A 129 -4.78 -2.38 1.69
CA VAL A 129 -5.51 -1.86 0.51
C VAL A 129 -7.01 -1.96 0.69
N ASP A 130 -7.50 -3.17 0.97
CA ASP A 130 -8.92 -3.47 1.13
C ASP A 130 -9.03 -4.60 2.13
N SER A 131 -9.65 -4.34 3.29
CA SER A 131 -9.75 -5.33 4.38
C SER A 131 -10.82 -6.41 4.15
N GLN A 132 -11.58 -6.29 3.06
CA GLN A 132 -12.62 -7.24 2.65
C GLN A 132 -12.22 -8.03 1.40
N SER A 133 -11.11 -7.64 0.77
CA SER A 133 -10.55 -8.36 -0.35
C SER A 133 -9.80 -9.62 0.13
N PRO A 134 -9.81 -10.71 -0.63
CA PRO A 134 -8.84 -11.79 -0.46
C PRO A 134 -7.41 -11.37 -0.83
N SER A 135 -7.12 -10.09 -1.04
CA SER A 135 -5.79 -9.55 -1.31
C SER A 135 -5.61 -8.30 -0.44
N LEU A 136 -5.44 -8.53 0.87
CA LEU A 136 -5.51 -7.46 1.88
C LEU A 136 -4.33 -6.47 1.76
N PHE A 137 -3.18 -6.89 1.22
CA PHE A 137 -1.93 -6.12 1.22
C PHE A 137 -1.29 -5.98 -0.17
N PHE A 138 -0.52 -4.91 -0.39
CA PHE A 138 0.45 -4.79 -1.49
C PHE A 138 1.87 -5.05 -0.97
N SER A 139 2.48 -6.16 -1.37
CA SER A 139 3.89 -6.50 -1.15
C SER A 139 4.58 -6.83 -2.47
N LYS A 140 5.88 -6.55 -2.55
CA LYS A 140 6.74 -6.99 -3.66
C LYS A 140 7.09 -8.49 -3.53
N LEU A 141 6.60 -9.30 -4.50
CA LEU A 141 7.08 -10.61 -5.03
C LEU A 141 6.95 -11.89 -4.16
N PRO A 142 6.92 -13.12 -4.76
CA PRO A 142 6.77 -13.52 -6.17
C PRO A 142 5.34 -13.98 -6.50
N PHE A 143 4.98 -13.95 -7.78
CA PHE A 143 3.64 -14.24 -8.33
C PHE A 143 2.62 -13.14 -8.06
N PHE A 144 2.42 -12.23 -9.01
CA PHE A 144 1.14 -11.54 -9.10
C PHE A 144 0.18 -12.41 -9.92
N GLY A 145 -1.09 -12.57 -9.52
CA GLY A 145 -1.87 -11.73 -8.60
C GLY A 145 -1.58 -11.91 -7.10
N SER A 146 -1.49 -10.76 -6.41
CA SER A 146 -1.34 -10.54 -4.97
C SER A 146 -0.39 -11.50 -4.26
N GLY A 147 0.85 -11.05 -4.04
CA GLY A 147 1.88 -11.86 -3.39
C GLY A 147 1.51 -12.43 -2.02
N PHE A 148 0.43 -11.94 -1.39
CA PHE A 148 -0.25 -12.61 -0.29
C PHE A 148 -1.75 -12.38 -0.35
N ASP A 149 -2.52 -13.46 -0.33
CA ASP A 149 -3.99 -13.43 -0.26
C ASP A 149 -4.48 -13.18 1.18
N SER A 150 -3.59 -13.25 2.16
CA SER A 150 -3.93 -12.97 3.55
C SER A 150 -2.72 -12.50 4.36
N LEU A 151 -3.00 -11.86 5.50
CA LEU A 151 -1.96 -11.58 6.50
C LEU A 151 -1.23 -12.85 6.95
N ASP A 152 -1.95 -13.97 7.04
CA ASP A 152 -1.39 -15.24 7.50
C ASP A 152 -0.41 -15.83 6.49
N GLU A 153 -0.72 -15.74 5.20
CA GLU A 153 0.19 -16.14 4.13
C GLU A 153 1.44 -15.25 4.11
N LEU A 154 1.26 -13.94 4.23
CA LEU A 154 2.36 -12.98 4.34
C LEU A 154 3.27 -13.32 5.51
N LYS A 155 2.70 -13.59 6.68
CA LYS A 155 3.48 -14.00 7.85
C LYS A 155 4.24 -15.30 7.60
N SER A 156 3.61 -16.27 6.95
CA SER A 156 4.20 -17.58 6.72
C SER A 156 5.44 -17.56 5.83
N GLU A 157 5.54 -16.62 4.89
CA GLU A 157 6.73 -16.50 4.05
C GLU A 157 7.93 -15.89 4.77
N PHE A 158 7.70 -14.96 5.72
CA PHE A 158 8.81 -14.28 6.39
C PHE A 158 9.25 -14.99 7.68
N VAL A 159 8.34 -15.66 8.40
CA VAL A 159 8.69 -16.33 9.66
C VAL A 159 9.75 -17.41 9.44
N GLY A 160 10.85 -17.31 10.19
CA GLY A 160 11.99 -18.22 10.13
C GLY A 160 13.07 -17.83 9.11
N ILE A 161 12.83 -16.82 8.27
CA ILE A 161 13.86 -16.22 7.40
C ILE A 161 14.60 -15.15 8.19
N ASP A 162 15.93 -15.17 8.15
CA ASP A 162 16.80 -14.16 8.79
C ASP A 162 16.49 -13.85 10.26
N GLY A 163 15.94 -14.85 10.97
CA GLY A 163 15.59 -14.73 12.39
C GLY A 163 14.24 -14.06 12.67
N ILE A 164 13.44 -13.77 11.64
CA ILE A 164 12.11 -13.18 11.78
C ILE A 164 11.16 -14.10 12.53
N THR A 165 10.49 -13.52 13.51
CA THR A 165 9.52 -14.14 14.41
C THR A 165 8.13 -13.53 14.19
N PRO A 166 7.05 -14.17 14.70
CA PRO A 166 5.71 -13.59 14.65
C PRO A 166 5.59 -12.20 15.31
N GLU A 167 6.52 -11.84 16.18
CA GLU A 167 6.60 -10.56 16.86
C GLU A 167 7.18 -9.43 16.00
N ASP A 168 7.85 -9.75 14.89
CA ASP A 168 8.50 -8.77 13.99
C ASP A 168 7.53 -8.25 12.90
N PHE A 169 6.23 -8.27 13.18
CA PHE A 169 5.17 -7.75 12.30
C PHE A 169 4.52 -6.54 12.94
N HIS A 170 4.91 -5.37 12.45
CA HIS A 170 4.55 -4.09 13.02
C HIS A 170 3.55 -3.36 12.14
N PHE A 171 2.53 -2.77 12.75
CA PHE A 171 1.50 -2.04 12.03
C PHE A 171 1.66 -0.55 12.27
N PHE A 172 1.51 0.23 11.22
CA PHE A 172 1.71 1.67 11.23
C PHE A 172 0.53 2.37 10.57
N ILE A 173 0.24 3.57 11.04
CA ILE A 173 -0.66 4.52 10.38
C ILE A 173 0.15 5.70 9.86
N LYS A 174 -0.12 6.15 8.63
CA LYS A 174 0.49 7.34 8.04
C LYS A 174 0.07 8.58 8.84
N ASN A 175 1.04 9.38 9.28
CA ASN A 175 0.80 10.64 9.96
C ASN A 175 0.18 11.63 8.98
N ARG A 176 -0.87 12.33 9.42
CA ARG A 176 -1.47 13.43 8.65
C ARG A 176 -0.76 14.72 9.01
N TYR A 177 0.03 15.26 8.08
CA TYR A 177 0.66 16.57 8.27
C TYR A 177 -0.42 17.65 8.35
N GLY A 178 -0.51 18.33 9.50
CA GLY A 178 -1.51 19.39 9.75
C GLY A 178 -2.78 18.93 10.47
N GLU A 179 -2.99 17.63 10.69
CA GLU A 179 -4.13 17.13 11.47
C GLU A 179 -3.69 16.45 12.76
N ILE A 180 -4.34 16.83 13.85
CA ILE A 180 -4.08 16.32 15.18
C ILE A 180 -4.36 14.81 15.20
N PRO A 181 -3.41 13.95 15.60
CA PRO A 181 -3.61 12.51 15.67
C PRO A 181 -4.89 12.15 16.45
N PRO A 182 -5.60 11.04 16.14
CA PRO A 182 -6.79 10.64 16.87
C PRO A 182 -6.56 10.53 18.38
N VAL A 183 -5.37 10.09 18.79
CA VAL A 183 -4.90 10.02 20.19
C VAL A 183 -4.79 11.39 20.88
N SER A 184 -4.77 12.45 20.09
CA SER A 184 -4.65 13.85 20.51
C SER A 184 -5.97 14.64 20.34
N ARG A 185 -7.04 14.02 19.79
CA ARG A 185 -8.39 14.62 19.76
C ARG A 185 -8.89 14.81 21.21
N GLY A 186 -8.90 16.06 21.67
CA GLY A 186 -9.32 16.45 23.03
C GLY A 186 -8.24 17.17 23.85
N LYS A 187 -7.00 17.26 23.35
CA LYS A 187 -5.95 18.10 23.95
C LYS A 187 -5.82 19.39 23.15
N ILE A 188 -6.22 20.51 23.77
CA ILE A 188 -6.06 21.85 23.20
C ILE A 188 -4.57 22.23 23.32
N TYR A 189 -3.90 22.42 22.19
CA TYR A 189 -2.57 23.02 22.16
C TYR A 189 -2.70 24.44 21.63
N VAL A 190 -2.31 25.42 22.45
CA VAL A 190 -2.15 26.81 22.02
C VAL A 190 -0.74 26.93 21.45
N VAL A 191 -0.64 27.02 20.13
CA VAL A 191 0.62 27.38 19.47
C VAL A 191 0.85 28.87 19.71
N ARG A 192 1.94 29.23 20.39
CA ARG A 192 2.45 30.62 20.42
C ARG A 192 3.43 30.76 19.27
N ASN A 193 3.20 31.76 18.42
CA ASN A 193 4.18 32.24 17.47
C ASN A 193 5.10 33.22 18.21
N ASP A 194 6.36 32.86 18.39
CA ASP A 194 7.45 33.80 18.69
C ASP A 194 8.13 34.22 17.38
#